data_AF-A0A7S3MK78-F1
#
_entry.id   AF-A0A7S3MK78-F1
#
_cell.length_a   1.000
_cell.length_b   1.000
_cell.length_c   1.000
_cell.angle_alpha   90.00
_cell.angle_beta   90.00
_cell.angle_gamma   90.00
#
_symmetry.space_group_name_H-M   'P 1'
#
loop_
_entity.id
_entity.type
_entity.pdbx_description
1 polymer ?
#
loop_
_entity_poly.entity_id
_entity_poly.type
_entity_poly.pdbx_seq_one_letter_code
_entity_poly.pdbx_strand_id
1 'polypeptide(L)'
;MKEALAKHSMTTYPDSAVINDCLTKAFAESNDEVYRMVSDVRFSGSTCTSIITYGRRVYCANVGDSRTILIRAAPNTTDGCTCRALSRDHKPDDPEEAKVILGSNGRIDSYRDQLGNQIGPMRVWLKNEDIPGLAMSRSFGDSMAARVGVNAIPENKEYLLTPEDKIMVLASDGVWEFLENQ
;
A
#
# COMPACT_ATOMS: atom_id res chain seq x y z
N MET A 1 15.44 19.05 -10.57
CA MET A 1 15.53 18.22 -9.33
C MET A 1 16.78 18.51 -8.50
N LYS A 2 18.01 18.52 -9.06
CA LYS A 2 19.26 18.76 -8.31
C LYS A 2 19.33 20.14 -7.60
N GLU A 3 18.81 21.21 -8.20
CA GLU A 3 18.83 22.55 -7.58
C GLU A 3 17.78 22.76 -6.47
N ALA A 4 16.63 22.10 -6.56
CA ALA A 4 15.58 22.18 -5.54
C ALA A 4 16.02 21.53 -4.21
N LEU A 5 16.83 20.47 -4.31
CA LEU A 5 17.42 19.78 -3.16
C LEU A 5 18.56 20.58 -2.51
N ALA A 6 19.27 21.44 -3.27
CA ALA A 6 20.38 22.22 -2.75
C ALA A 6 19.97 23.33 -1.75
N LYS A 7 18.69 23.75 -1.80
CA LYS A 7 18.12 24.76 -0.88
C LYS A 7 17.39 24.16 0.32
N HIS A 8 17.19 22.84 0.36
CA HIS A 8 16.55 22.19 1.51
C HIS A 8 17.56 21.96 2.62
N SER A 9 17.17 22.29 3.86
CA SER A 9 17.96 21.90 5.03
C SER A 9 18.12 20.37 5.02
N MET A 10 19.36 19.91 4.94
CA MET A 10 19.69 18.48 4.96
C MET A 10 19.82 17.92 6.39
N THR A 11 19.55 18.76 7.40
CA THR A 11 19.80 18.46 8.82
C THR A 11 18.61 18.75 9.72
N THR A 12 17.63 19.54 9.25
CA THR A 12 16.40 19.84 9.98
C THR A 12 15.21 19.30 9.22
N TYR A 13 14.41 18.47 9.87
CA TYR A 13 13.25 17.84 9.29
C TYR A 13 12.01 18.20 10.10
N PRO A 14 10.82 18.27 9.47
CA PRO A 14 9.58 18.34 10.21
C PRO A 14 9.45 17.15 11.17
N ASP A 15 8.69 17.32 12.25
CA ASP A 15 8.35 16.22 13.12
C ASP A 15 7.62 15.13 12.32
N SER A 16 8.14 13.91 12.38
CA SER A 16 7.58 12.76 11.67
C SER A 16 6.14 12.46 12.09
N ALA A 17 5.75 12.77 13.33
CA ALA A 17 4.37 12.63 13.79
C ALA A 17 3.44 13.56 13.01
N VAL A 18 3.88 14.81 12.75
CA VAL A 18 3.11 15.79 11.97
C VAL A 18 2.96 15.33 10.51
N ILE A 19 4.05 14.84 9.90
CA ILE A 19 3.98 14.35 8.51
C ILE A 19 3.08 13.12 8.40
N ASN A 20 3.17 12.18 9.34
CA ASN A 20 2.32 10.99 9.37
C ASN A 20 0.85 11.37 9.54
N ASP A 21 0.52 12.30 10.44
CA ASP A 21 -0.85 12.79 10.62
C ASP A 21 -1.38 13.48 9.36
N CYS A 22 -0.58 14.33 8.71
CA CYS A 22 -0.94 14.95 7.43
C CYS A 22 -1.20 13.91 6.32
N LEU A 23 -0.36 12.88 6.21
CA LEU A 23 -0.56 11.79 5.24
C LEU A 23 -1.84 11.02 5.53
N THR A 24 -2.08 10.63 6.78
CA THR A 24 -3.30 9.92 7.18
C THR A 24 -4.55 10.76 6.91
N LYS A 25 -4.52 12.07 7.22
CA LYS A 25 -5.62 12.99 6.90
C LYS A 25 -5.85 13.13 5.41
N ALA A 26 -4.80 13.31 4.61
CA ALA A 26 -4.92 13.43 3.16
C ALA A 26 -5.54 12.18 2.52
N PHE A 27 -5.19 10.97 3.01
CA PHE A 27 -5.81 9.72 2.57
C PHE A 27 -7.28 9.65 3.00
N ALA A 28 -7.62 10.01 4.24
CA ALA A 28 -9.00 10.03 4.70
C ALA A 28 -9.87 11.02 3.89
N GLU A 29 -9.39 12.25 3.69
CA GLU A 29 -10.08 13.28 2.90
C GLU A 29 -10.26 12.85 1.44
N SER A 30 -9.22 12.28 0.83
CA SER A 30 -9.31 11.76 -0.55
C SER A 30 -10.32 10.63 -0.68
N ASN A 31 -10.42 9.74 0.32
CA ASN A 31 -11.41 8.67 0.32
C ASN A 31 -12.84 9.19 0.51
N ASP A 32 -13.03 10.19 1.38
CA ASP A 32 -14.31 10.88 1.54
C ASP A 32 -14.75 11.56 0.24
N GLU A 33 -13.82 12.17 -0.51
CA GLU A 33 -14.09 12.72 -1.83
C GLU A 33 -14.51 11.65 -2.83
N VAL A 34 -13.84 10.49 -2.85
CA VAL A 34 -14.21 9.33 -3.67
C VAL A 34 -15.64 8.86 -3.35
N TYR A 35 -16.02 8.75 -2.08
CA TYR A 35 -17.38 8.38 -1.69
C TYR A 35 -18.45 9.40 -2.06
N ARG A 36 -18.07 10.68 -2.26
CA ARG A 36 -18.99 11.75 -2.68
C ARG A 36 -19.11 11.89 -4.20
N MET A 37 -18.31 11.15 -4.98
CA MET A 37 -18.42 11.16 -6.43
C MET A 37 -19.78 10.64 -6.88
N VAL A 38 -20.25 11.11 -8.04
CA VAL A 38 -21.51 10.63 -8.65
C VAL A 38 -21.40 9.17 -9.13
N SER A 39 -20.16 8.69 -9.34
CA SER A 39 -19.86 7.34 -9.78
C SER A 39 -20.19 6.27 -8.72
N ASP A 40 -20.59 5.09 -9.18
CA ASP A 40 -20.81 3.94 -8.30
C ASP A 40 -19.48 3.33 -7.83
N VAL A 41 -19.18 3.52 -6.55
CA VAL A 41 -17.97 3.04 -5.87
C VAL A 41 -18.22 1.83 -4.96
N ARG A 42 -19.31 1.08 -5.18
CA ARG A 42 -19.58 -0.16 -4.41
C ARG A 42 -18.54 -1.24 -4.66
N PHE A 43 -18.15 -1.39 -5.92
CA PHE A 43 -17.19 -2.39 -6.42
C PHE A 43 -16.07 -1.76 -7.23
N SER A 44 -15.87 -0.45 -7.05
CA SER A 44 -14.79 0.30 -7.67
C SER A 44 -13.96 0.93 -6.57
N GLY A 45 -12.67 0.65 -6.62
CA GLY A 45 -11.69 1.16 -5.69
C GLY A 45 -10.30 1.20 -6.30
N SER A 46 -9.36 1.70 -5.52
CA SER A 46 -7.98 1.89 -5.96
C SER A 46 -6.99 1.68 -4.82
N THR A 47 -5.84 1.13 -5.15
CA THR A 47 -4.66 1.19 -4.29
C THR A 47 -4.07 2.60 -4.31
N CYS A 48 -3.21 2.91 -3.35
CA CYS A 48 -2.34 4.07 -3.45
C CYS A 48 -1.03 3.80 -2.72
N THR A 49 0.08 3.92 -3.43
CA THR A 49 1.41 4.01 -2.84
C THR A 49 1.97 5.38 -3.17
N SER A 50 2.39 6.13 -2.15
CA SER A 50 2.85 7.51 -2.30
C SER A 50 4.14 7.76 -1.54
N ILE A 51 4.92 8.72 -2.03
CA ILE A 51 6.16 9.17 -1.40
C ILE A 51 6.16 10.67 -1.25
N ILE A 52 6.46 11.15 -0.04
CA ILE A 52 6.88 12.53 0.22
C ILE A 52 8.36 12.53 0.56
N THR A 53 9.13 13.43 -0.04
CA THR A 53 10.55 13.61 0.30
C THR A 53 10.78 14.97 0.92
N TYR A 54 11.51 15.00 2.04
CA TYR A 54 12.02 16.22 2.66
C TYR A 54 13.52 16.06 2.87
N GLY A 55 14.32 16.69 2.00
CA GLY A 55 15.77 16.45 1.96
C GLY A 55 16.08 14.98 1.70
N ARG A 56 16.68 14.29 2.69
CA ARG A 56 16.97 12.84 2.65
C ARG A 56 15.94 11.97 3.36
N ARG A 57 14.93 12.55 4.01
CA ARG A 57 13.85 11.76 4.61
C ARG A 57 12.80 11.47 3.56
N VAL A 58 12.39 10.21 3.52
CA VAL A 58 11.37 9.66 2.65
C VAL A 58 10.25 9.15 3.54
N TYR A 59 9.05 9.64 3.31
CA TYR A 59 7.83 9.16 3.95
C TYR A 59 7.03 8.40 2.89
N CYS A 60 6.83 7.11 3.12
CA CYS A 60 6.06 6.23 2.25
C CYS A 60 4.72 5.94 2.92
N ALA A 61 3.62 6.21 2.23
CA ALA A 61 2.26 5.88 2.68
C ALA A 61 1.62 4.91 1.68
N ASN A 62 1.11 3.78 2.18
CA ASN A 62 0.54 2.73 1.35
C ASN A 62 -0.87 2.33 1.77
N VAL A 63 -1.76 2.14 0.79
CA VAL A 63 -3.08 1.51 0.89
C VAL A 63 -3.18 0.51 -0.25
N GLY A 64 -3.55 -0.74 0.07
CA GLY A 64 -3.64 -1.83 -0.89
C GLY A 64 -2.31 -2.55 -1.12
N ASP A 65 -2.17 -3.16 -2.29
CA ASP A 65 -1.09 -4.09 -2.64
C ASP A 65 -0.20 -3.60 -3.80
N SER A 66 -0.27 -2.31 -4.11
CA SER A 66 0.83 -1.64 -4.78
C SER A 66 2.04 -1.53 -3.84
N ARG A 67 3.24 -1.53 -4.42
CA ARG A 67 4.47 -1.55 -3.65
C ARG A 67 5.46 -0.50 -4.10
N THR A 68 6.12 0.10 -3.11
CA THR A 68 7.29 0.93 -3.29
C THR A 68 8.54 0.14 -2.88
N ILE A 69 9.56 0.11 -3.74
CA ILE A 69 10.89 -0.45 -3.41
C ILE A 69 11.99 0.59 -3.56
N LEU A 70 13.10 0.36 -2.86
CA LEU A 70 14.34 1.14 -2.93
C LEU A 70 15.48 0.25 -3.38
N ILE A 71 16.16 0.66 -4.45
CA ILE A 71 17.35 0.02 -4.99
C ILE A 71 18.58 0.76 -4.48
N ARG A 72 19.43 0.00 -3.79
CA ARG A 72 20.67 0.45 -3.18
C ARG A 72 21.87 -0.16 -3.90
N ALA A 73 22.85 0.66 -4.24
CA ALA A 73 24.13 0.19 -4.73
C ALA A 73 24.82 -0.68 -3.66
N ALA A 74 25.22 -1.88 -4.04
CA ALA A 74 25.88 -2.84 -3.17
C ALA A 74 26.99 -3.54 -3.99
N PRO A 75 28.16 -2.89 -4.18
CA PRO A 75 29.21 -3.40 -5.07
C PRO A 75 29.75 -4.78 -4.72
N ASN A 76 29.47 -5.27 -3.50
CA ASN A 76 29.91 -6.56 -3.01
C ASN A 76 28.89 -7.70 -3.25
N THR A 77 27.73 -7.43 -3.87
CA THR A 77 26.75 -8.45 -4.29
C THR A 77 26.95 -8.81 -5.76
N THR A 78 26.46 -9.98 -6.18
CA THR A 78 26.54 -10.47 -7.57
C THR A 78 25.98 -9.45 -8.57
N ASP A 79 24.84 -8.83 -8.24
CA ASP A 79 24.12 -7.90 -9.11
C ASP A 79 24.57 -6.44 -8.93
N GLY A 80 25.54 -6.18 -8.03
CA GLY A 80 26.02 -4.83 -7.70
C GLY A 80 24.99 -3.95 -6.98
N CYS A 81 23.83 -4.50 -6.61
CA CYS A 81 22.76 -3.81 -5.90
C CYS A 81 21.99 -4.72 -4.95
N THR A 82 21.13 -4.10 -4.14
CA THR A 82 20.15 -4.74 -3.26
C THR A 82 18.85 -3.96 -3.32
N CYS A 83 17.73 -4.66 -3.16
CA CYS A 83 16.40 -4.06 -3.18
C CYS A 83 15.70 -4.24 -1.84
N ARG A 84 15.01 -3.20 -1.38
CA ARG A 84 14.25 -3.20 -0.14
C ARG A 84 12.86 -2.64 -0.35
N ALA A 85 11.83 -3.35 0.09
CA ALA A 85 10.47 -2.81 0.13
C ALA A 85 10.35 -1.66 1.16
N LEU A 86 9.81 -0.53 0.72
CA LEU A 86 9.48 0.63 1.55
C LEU A 86 8.03 0.61 2.04
N SER A 87 7.17 -0.21 1.41
CA SER A 87 5.80 -0.46 1.84
C SER A 87 5.57 -1.96 2.06
N ARG A 88 4.51 -2.28 2.82
CA ARG A 88 3.98 -3.64 2.97
C ARG A 88 2.68 -3.73 2.17
N ASP A 89 2.47 -4.84 1.49
CA ASP A 89 1.22 -5.11 0.79
C ASP A 89 0.12 -5.44 1.81
N HIS A 90 -1.05 -4.86 1.63
CA HIS A 90 -2.22 -5.13 2.48
C HIS A 90 -3.02 -6.29 1.89
N LYS A 91 -2.51 -7.52 2.07
CA LYS A 91 -3.13 -8.74 1.57
C LYS A 91 -4.10 -9.34 2.61
N PRO A 92 -5.21 -9.99 2.19
CA PRO A 92 -6.20 -10.51 3.12
C PRO A 92 -5.68 -11.62 4.05
N ASP A 93 -4.62 -12.33 3.66
CA ASP A 93 -3.98 -13.39 4.44
C ASP A 93 -2.88 -12.88 5.39
N ASP A 94 -2.57 -11.58 5.38
CA ASP A 94 -1.73 -10.99 6.41
C ASP A 94 -2.44 -11.06 7.77
N PRO A 95 -1.79 -11.54 8.85
CA PRO A 95 -2.46 -11.75 10.14
C PRO A 95 -3.10 -10.51 10.76
N GLU A 96 -2.48 -9.33 10.62
CA GLU A 96 -3.00 -8.10 11.19
C GLU A 96 -4.17 -7.57 10.37
N GLU A 97 -4.10 -7.67 9.05
CA GLU A 97 -5.21 -7.33 8.16
C GLU A 97 -6.40 -8.29 8.34
N ALA A 98 -6.12 -9.59 8.39
CA ALA A 98 -7.13 -10.65 8.55
C ALA A 98 -7.94 -10.47 9.84
N LYS A 99 -7.28 -10.09 10.93
CA LYS A 99 -7.93 -9.80 12.21
C LYS A 99 -8.98 -8.68 12.08
N VAL A 100 -8.69 -7.63 11.32
CA VAL A 100 -9.64 -6.52 11.09
C VAL A 100 -10.85 -7.00 10.30
N ILE A 101 -10.62 -7.76 9.21
CA ILE A 101 -11.70 -8.26 8.35
C ILE A 101 -12.61 -9.23 9.11
N LEU A 102 -12.04 -10.22 9.79
CA LEU A 102 -12.79 -11.22 10.56
C LEU A 102 -13.52 -10.57 11.75
N GLY A 103 -12.86 -9.64 12.43
CA GLY A 103 -13.45 -8.86 13.53
C GLY A 103 -14.60 -7.95 13.07
N SER A 104 -14.60 -7.54 11.80
CA SER A 104 -15.65 -6.74 11.16
C SER A 104 -16.73 -7.60 10.50
N ASN A 105 -16.84 -8.87 10.88
CA ASN A 105 -17.83 -9.82 10.36
C ASN A 105 -17.69 -10.05 8.83
N GLY A 106 -16.49 -9.88 8.28
CA GLY A 106 -16.10 -10.31 6.94
C GLY A 106 -15.67 -11.77 6.89
N ARG A 107 -15.40 -12.23 5.68
CA ARG A 107 -14.83 -13.56 5.40
C ARG A 107 -13.61 -13.40 4.51
N ILE A 108 -12.62 -14.24 4.74
CA ILE A 108 -11.44 -14.38 3.89
C ILE A 108 -11.45 -15.78 3.31
N ASP A 109 -11.45 -15.88 1.99
CA ASP A 109 -11.38 -17.15 1.27
C ASP A 109 -10.83 -16.90 -0.14
N SER A 110 -10.32 -17.94 -0.78
CA SER A 110 -9.98 -17.92 -2.20
C SER A 110 -11.17 -18.37 -3.05
N TYR A 111 -11.09 -18.22 -4.37
CA TYR A 111 -12.06 -18.88 -5.26
C TYR A 111 -11.91 -20.40 -5.17
N ARG A 112 -12.96 -21.13 -5.57
CA ARG A 112 -12.92 -22.60 -5.66
C ARG A 112 -13.20 -23.07 -7.09
N ASP A 113 -12.46 -24.09 -7.52
CA ASP A 113 -12.79 -24.81 -8.75
C ASP A 113 -14.04 -25.70 -8.57
N GLN A 114 -14.44 -26.37 -9.65
CA GLN A 114 -15.56 -27.32 -9.65
C GLN A 114 -15.35 -28.53 -8.71
N LEU A 115 -14.11 -28.80 -8.30
CA LEU A 115 -13.71 -29.87 -7.40
C LEU A 115 -13.55 -29.38 -5.94
N GLY A 116 -13.77 -28.09 -5.68
CA GLY A 116 -13.65 -27.46 -4.37
C GLY A 116 -12.23 -27.02 -3.98
N ASN A 117 -11.25 -27.13 -4.90
CA ASN A 117 -9.86 -26.71 -4.67
C ASN A 117 -9.73 -25.19 -4.72
N GLN A 118 -8.86 -24.64 -3.88
CA GLN A 118 -8.56 -23.22 -3.83
C GLN A 118 -7.87 -22.74 -5.13
N ILE A 119 -8.35 -21.65 -5.70
CA ILE A 119 -7.77 -20.98 -6.88
C ILE A 119 -7.46 -19.52 -6.54
N GLY A 120 -6.22 -19.14 -6.83
CA GLY A 120 -5.77 -17.75 -6.75
C GLY A 120 -5.58 -17.25 -5.32
N PRO A 121 -5.38 -15.94 -5.15
CA PRO A 121 -5.09 -15.35 -3.85
C PRO A 121 -6.32 -15.35 -2.93
N MET A 122 -6.06 -15.17 -1.63
CA MET A 122 -7.10 -14.89 -0.65
C MET A 122 -7.79 -13.56 -0.97
N ARG A 123 -9.10 -13.51 -0.74
CA ARG A 123 -9.96 -12.37 -1.03
C ARG A 123 -10.86 -12.04 0.15
N VAL A 124 -11.25 -10.77 0.24
CA VAL A 124 -12.23 -10.27 1.20
C VAL A 124 -13.64 -10.40 0.63
N TRP A 125 -14.52 -10.99 1.44
CA TRP A 125 -15.91 -11.25 1.15
C TRP A 125 -16.81 -10.76 2.28
N LEU A 126 -18.07 -10.48 1.96
CA LEU A 126 -19.14 -10.44 2.96
C LEU A 126 -19.31 -11.83 3.57
N LYS A 127 -19.80 -11.88 4.82
CA LYS A 127 -19.92 -13.13 5.58
C LYS A 127 -20.67 -14.25 4.87
N ASN A 128 -21.80 -13.89 4.26
CA ASN A 128 -22.77 -14.84 3.72
C ASN A 128 -22.96 -14.67 2.19
N GLU A 129 -22.14 -13.85 1.54
CA GLU A 129 -22.28 -13.52 0.12
C GLU A 129 -20.91 -13.54 -0.55
N ASP A 130 -20.84 -14.04 -1.78
CA ASP A 130 -19.62 -14.05 -2.60
C ASP A 130 -19.42 -12.71 -3.33
N ILE A 131 -19.48 -11.62 -2.56
CA ILE A 131 -19.12 -10.27 -2.99
C ILE A 131 -18.32 -9.56 -1.89
N PRO A 132 -17.46 -8.58 -2.18
CA PRO A 132 -17.04 -8.17 -3.53
C PRO A 132 -15.91 -9.04 -4.11
N GLY A 133 -15.20 -9.83 -3.29
CA GLY A 133 -14.08 -10.65 -3.75
C GLY A 133 -12.78 -9.87 -3.96
N LEU A 134 -12.50 -8.91 -3.08
CA LEU A 134 -11.36 -8.00 -3.20
C LEU A 134 -10.05 -8.68 -2.80
N ALA A 135 -9.01 -8.62 -3.63
CA ALA A 135 -7.72 -9.29 -3.41
C ALA A 135 -6.75 -8.53 -2.47
N MET A 136 -7.25 -7.50 -1.80
CA MET A 136 -6.53 -6.63 -0.87
C MET A 136 -7.45 -6.27 0.31
N SER A 137 -6.87 -5.94 1.46
CA SER A 137 -7.60 -5.59 2.69
C SER A 137 -7.76 -4.09 2.91
N ARG A 138 -7.10 -3.26 2.09
CA ARG A 138 -7.19 -1.80 2.13
C ARG A 138 -7.33 -1.25 0.72
N SER A 139 -8.24 -0.30 0.53
CA SER A 139 -8.43 0.41 -0.74
C SER A 139 -9.16 1.73 -0.50
N PHE A 140 -8.99 2.65 -1.44
CA PHE A 140 -9.92 3.76 -1.63
C PHE A 140 -11.20 3.25 -2.29
N GLY A 141 -12.35 3.83 -1.98
CA GLY A 141 -13.62 3.38 -2.55
C GLY A 141 -14.07 2.05 -1.95
N ASP A 142 -14.44 1.10 -2.81
CA ASP A 142 -14.92 -0.25 -2.44
C ASP A 142 -15.91 -0.25 -1.26
N SER A 143 -16.92 0.63 -1.34
CA SER A 143 -17.85 0.86 -0.23
C SER A 143 -18.61 -0.40 0.21
N MET A 144 -18.72 -1.43 -0.64
CA MET A 144 -19.24 -2.74 -0.23
C MET A 144 -18.26 -3.49 0.68
N ALA A 145 -16.97 -3.52 0.32
CA ALA A 145 -15.92 -4.15 1.11
C ALA A 145 -15.68 -3.40 2.43
N ALA A 146 -15.89 -2.08 2.42
CA ALA A 146 -15.73 -1.23 3.62
C ALA A 146 -16.67 -1.64 4.77
N ARG A 147 -17.82 -2.26 4.45
CA ARG A 147 -18.76 -2.80 5.45
C ARG A 147 -18.18 -3.94 6.29
N VAL A 148 -17.08 -4.55 5.83
CA VAL A 148 -16.42 -5.69 6.48
C VAL A 148 -14.94 -5.43 6.77
N GLY A 149 -14.56 -4.16 6.94
CA GLY A 149 -13.26 -3.77 7.48
C GLY A 149 -12.23 -3.28 6.46
N VAL A 150 -12.53 -3.33 5.15
CA VAL A 150 -11.67 -2.69 4.15
C VAL A 150 -11.67 -1.17 4.36
N ASN A 151 -10.50 -0.54 4.31
CA ASN A 151 -10.36 0.87 4.64
C ASN A 151 -9.21 1.53 3.86
N ALA A 152 -9.23 2.86 3.81
CA ALA A 152 -8.19 3.68 3.19
C ALA A 152 -7.18 4.24 4.21
N ILE A 153 -7.01 3.61 5.38
CA ILE A 153 -6.03 4.07 6.37
C ILE A 153 -4.63 3.66 5.89
N PRO A 154 -3.70 4.60 5.63
CA PRO A 154 -2.39 4.24 5.13
C PRO A 154 -1.50 3.62 6.20
N GLU A 155 -0.67 2.67 5.81
CA GLU A 155 0.54 2.32 6.57
C GLU A 155 1.65 3.30 6.19
N ASN A 156 2.05 4.13 7.14
CA ASN A 156 3.09 5.14 6.97
C ASN A 156 4.43 4.61 7.47
N LYS A 157 5.48 4.68 6.65
CA LYS A 157 6.86 4.35 7.01
C LYS A 157 7.81 5.48 6.65
N GLU A 158 8.81 5.68 7.49
CA GLU A 158 9.85 6.68 7.30
C GLU A 158 11.20 6.01 7.04
N TYR A 159 11.95 6.57 6.10
CA TYR A 159 13.28 6.13 5.74
C TYR A 159 14.23 7.32 5.60
N LEU A 160 15.47 7.15 6.07
CA LEU A 160 16.54 8.11 5.83
C LEU A 160 17.45 7.58 4.72
N LEU A 161 17.52 8.32 3.61
CA LEU A 161 18.35 7.95 2.47
C LEU A 161 19.85 8.09 2.77
N THR A 162 20.61 7.12 2.28
CA THR A 162 22.07 7.12 2.27
C THR A 162 22.60 7.39 0.85
N PRO A 163 23.89 7.72 0.68
CA PRO A 163 24.47 7.92 -0.65
C PRO A 163 24.36 6.68 -1.55
N GLU A 164 24.22 5.49 -0.99
CA GLU A 164 24.08 4.23 -1.72
C GLU A 164 22.67 4.04 -2.30
N ASP A 165 21.66 4.75 -1.79
CA ASP A 165 20.29 4.68 -2.27
C ASP A 165 20.14 5.41 -3.61
N LYS A 166 19.78 4.68 -4.68
CA LYS A 166 19.85 5.19 -6.06
C LYS A 166 18.50 5.42 -6.71
N ILE A 167 17.58 4.47 -6.55
CA ILE A 167 16.32 4.44 -7.31
C ILE A 167 15.19 4.01 -6.39
N MET A 168 14.10 4.78 -6.38
CA MET A 168 12.82 4.34 -5.82
C MET A 168 11.90 3.95 -6.97
N VAL A 169 11.28 2.78 -6.88
CA VAL A 169 10.31 2.29 -7.87
C VAL A 169 8.96 2.14 -7.17
N LEU A 170 7.94 2.78 -7.72
CA LEU A 170 6.55 2.66 -7.30
C LEU A 170 5.82 1.96 -8.44
N ALA A 171 5.17 0.84 -8.16
CA ALA A 171 4.36 0.16 -9.16
C ALA A 171 3.17 -0.56 -8.52
N SER A 172 2.18 -0.87 -9.33
CA SER A 172 1.08 -1.76 -8.96
C SER A 172 1.51 -3.23 -8.94
N ASP A 173 0.64 -4.07 -8.39
CA ASP A 173 0.78 -5.53 -8.38
C ASP A 173 1.01 -6.15 -9.78
N GLY A 174 0.52 -5.52 -10.85
CA GLY A 174 0.82 -5.95 -12.23
C GLY A 174 2.31 -6.01 -12.59
N VAL A 175 3.20 -5.43 -11.79
CA VAL A 175 4.65 -5.67 -11.85
C VAL A 175 5.07 -6.71 -10.81
N TRP A 176 4.64 -6.54 -9.56
CA TRP A 176 5.10 -7.31 -8.40
C TRP A 176 4.56 -8.74 -8.31
N GLU A 177 3.53 -9.08 -9.09
CA GLU A 177 3.04 -10.45 -9.25
C GLU A 177 3.99 -11.30 -10.12
N PHE A 178 4.76 -10.65 -11.00
CA PHE A 178 5.64 -11.34 -11.97
C PHE A 178 7.13 -11.16 -11.66
N LEU A 179 7.49 -10.16 -10.86
CA LEU A 179 8.86 -9.86 -10.49
C LEU A 179 9.02 -9.85 -8.97
N GLU A 180 10.03 -10.57 -8.50
CA GLU A 180 10.52 -10.41 -7.15
C GLU A 180 11.16 -9.03 -6.99
N ASN A 181 11.38 -8.60 -5.75
CA ASN A 181 12.00 -7.29 -5.52
C ASN A 181 13.46 -7.24 -6.01
N GLN A 182 14.13 -8.39 -6.19
CA GLN A 182 15.55 -8.54 -6.53
C GLN A 182 15.80 -8.62 -8.03
#